data_AF-E0UK74-F1
#
_entry.id   AF-E0UK74-F1
#
_cell.length_a   1.000
_cell.length_b   1.000
_cell.length_c   1.000
_cell.angle_alpha   90.00
_cell.angle_beta   90.00
_cell.angle_gamma   90.00
#
_symmetry.space_group_name_H-M   'P 1'
#
loop_
_entity.id
_entity.type
_entity.pdbx_description
1 polymer ?
#
loop_
_entity_poly.entity_id
_entity_poly.type
_entity_poly.pdbx_seq_one_letter_code
_entity_poly.pdbx_strand_id
1 'polypeptide(L)'
;MKVQLLGLLGTISTLLFFFGLSNPSQARPVITSSHPEILISERKTSKLNLTPEQQTQMRQIWQSTRTQIENVLTEEQKNQLRTAKDKGQNMRQVWSSLNLTSEQQSQIQAIRQDSQQKMKAILTPEQQQQLEQMRQNRRQS
;
A
#
# COMPACT_ATOMS: atom_id res chain seq x y z
N MET A 1 -19.69 -25.41 -36.83
CA MET A 1 -20.84 -24.53 -36.52
C MET A 1 -21.90 -25.38 -35.84
N LYS A 2 -22.21 -25.10 -34.57
CA LYS A 2 -23.34 -25.71 -33.85
C LYS A 2 -24.36 -24.61 -33.62
N VAL A 3 -25.43 -24.64 -34.40
CA VAL A 3 -26.66 -23.88 -34.17
C VAL A 3 -27.60 -24.78 -33.37
N GLN A 4 -28.12 -24.27 -32.27
CA GLN A 4 -29.39 -24.72 -31.73
C GLN A 4 -30.32 -23.52 -31.60
N LEU A 5 -31.57 -23.82 -31.93
CA LEU A 5 -32.68 -23.00 -32.38
C LEU A 5 -33.74 -22.97 -31.26
N LEU A 6 -34.69 -22.05 -31.40
CA LEU A 6 -35.96 -21.87 -30.66
C LEU A 6 -35.82 -21.13 -29.32
N GLY A 7 -36.40 -19.95 -29.11
CA GLY A 7 -37.54 -19.31 -29.76
C GLY A 7 -38.72 -19.31 -28.77
N LEU A 8 -39.18 -18.12 -28.37
CA LEU A 8 -40.59 -17.82 -28.14
C LEU A 8 -40.77 -16.32 -27.90
N LEU A 9 -41.46 -15.69 -28.86
CA LEU A 9 -42.09 -14.39 -28.74
C LEU A 9 -43.28 -14.50 -27.78
N GLY A 10 -43.33 -13.60 -26.80
CA GLY A 10 -44.52 -13.30 -26.02
C GLY A 10 -44.67 -11.79 -25.92
N THR A 11 -45.67 -11.26 -26.62
CA THR A 11 -45.98 -9.85 -26.80
C THR A 11 -46.81 -9.26 -25.66
N ILE A 12 -46.63 -7.95 -25.43
CA ILE A 12 -47.55 -6.95 -24.83
C ILE A 12 -47.63 -6.94 -23.29
N SER A 13 -47.12 -5.87 -22.67
CA SER A 13 -47.99 -4.77 -22.22
C SER A 13 -47.16 -3.59 -21.74
N THR A 14 -47.34 -2.45 -22.40
CA THR A 14 -46.81 -1.15 -22.00
C THR A 14 -47.58 -0.69 -20.76
N LEU A 15 -46.95 -0.70 -19.60
CA LEU A 15 -47.42 0.03 -18.42
C LEU A 15 -46.43 1.15 -18.13
N LEU A 16 -46.78 2.35 -18.61
CA LEU A 16 -46.19 3.62 -18.19
C LEU A 16 -46.59 3.87 -16.74
N PHE A 17 -45.76 3.44 -15.80
CA PHE A 17 -45.77 4.00 -14.47
C PHE A 17 -44.74 5.13 -14.40
N PHE A 18 -45.24 6.36 -14.43
CA PHE A 18 -44.51 7.52 -13.95
C PHE A 18 -44.27 7.34 -12.44
N PHE A 19 -43.08 6.88 -12.08
CA PHE A 19 -42.54 7.07 -10.73
C PHE A 19 -41.43 8.11 -10.79
N GLY A 20 -41.50 9.05 -9.85
CA GLY A 20 -40.74 10.30 -9.85
C GLY A 20 -39.23 10.13 -9.98
N LEU A 21 -38.64 11.15 -10.60
CA LEU A 21 -37.20 11.41 -10.67
C LEU A 21 -36.64 11.68 -9.26
N SER A 22 -36.41 10.62 -8.50
CA SER A 22 -35.42 10.64 -7.43
C SER A 22 -34.12 10.15 -8.03
N ASN A 23 -33.39 11.07 -8.64
CA ASN A 23 -32.02 10.87 -9.12
C ASN A 23 -31.18 10.35 -7.93
N PRO A 24 -30.81 9.05 -7.84
CA PRO A 24 -29.76 8.67 -6.92
C PRO A 24 -28.48 9.10 -7.61
N SER A 25 -28.11 10.37 -7.40
CA SER A 25 -26.75 10.84 -7.62
C SER A 25 -25.84 9.74 -7.10
N GLN A 26 -25.14 9.12 -8.05
CA GLN A 26 -24.16 8.07 -7.86
C GLN A 26 -23.49 8.27 -6.50
N ALA A 27 -23.85 7.43 -5.53
CA ALA A 27 -23.05 7.29 -4.33
C ALA A 27 -21.72 6.76 -4.85
N ARG A 28 -20.81 7.69 -5.16
CA ARG A 28 -19.41 7.37 -5.35
C ARG A 28 -19.06 6.49 -4.15
N PRO A 29 -18.47 5.31 -4.35
CA PRO A 29 -17.89 4.63 -3.21
C PRO A 29 -16.94 5.65 -2.59
N VAL A 30 -17.29 6.16 -1.42
CA VAL A 30 -16.30 6.71 -0.52
C VAL A 30 -15.47 5.48 -0.23
N ILE A 31 -14.37 5.34 -0.97
CA ILE A 31 -13.30 4.43 -0.61
C ILE A 31 -12.72 5.06 0.65
N THR A 32 -13.41 4.86 1.77
CA THR A 32 -12.84 4.95 3.10
C THR A 32 -11.81 3.84 3.09
N SER A 33 -10.60 4.18 2.65
CA SER A 33 -9.42 3.36 2.88
C SER A 33 -9.11 3.47 4.37
N SER A 34 -9.92 2.78 5.18
CA SER A 34 -9.56 2.36 6.54
C SER A 34 -8.46 1.29 6.44
N HIS A 35 -7.35 1.63 5.81
CA HIS A 35 -6.11 0.84 5.85
C HIS A 35 -5.10 1.66 6.64
N PRO A 36 -4.43 1.08 7.65
CA PRO A 36 -3.44 1.81 8.44
C PRO A 36 -2.37 2.30 7.47
N GLU A 37 -2.29 3.62 7.34
CA GLU A 37 -1.46 4.35 6.40
C GLU A 37 0.02 4.15 6.78
N ILE A 38 0.61 3.01 6.38
CA ILE A 38 2.06 2.84 6.41
C ILE A 38 2.57 3.54 5.15
N LEU A 39 2.78 4.84 5.33
CA LEU A 39 3.13 5.85 4.36
C LEU A 39 4.43 5.50 3.62
N ILE A 40 4.32 5.11 2.35
CA ILE A 40 5.13 5.85 1.37
C ILE A 40 4.66 7.29 1.57
N SER A 41 5.53 8.20 2.01
CA SER A 41 5.06 9.56 2.27
C SER A 41 4.35 10.06 1.02
N GLU A 42 3.15 10.64 1.16
CA GLU A 42 2.40 11.20 0.03
C GLU A 42 3.30 12.13 -0.80
N ARG A 43 4.19 12.85 -0.11
CA ARG A 43 5.23 13.65 -0.76
C ARG A 43 6.13 12.87 -1.71
N LYS A 44 6.50 11.62 -1.41
CA LYS A 44 7.33 10.79 -2.28
C LYS A 44 6.51 10.19 -3.43
N THR A 45 5.25 9.79 -3.20
CA THR A 45 4.38 9.27 -4.27
C THR A 45 4.04 10.37 -5.28
N SER A 46 3.69 11.57 -4.81
CA SER A 46 3.41 12.73 -5.67
C SER A 46 4.65 13.20 -6.43
N LYS A 47 5.82 13.24 -5.78
CA LYS A 47 7.06 13.69 -6.45
C LYS A 47 7.48 12.77 -7.60
N LEU A 48 7.27 11.46 -7.47
CA LEU A 48 7.62 10.48 -8.51
C LEU A 48 6.48 10.18 -9.48
N ASN A 49 5.32 10.84 -9.33
CA ASN A 49 4.12 10.59 -10.14
C ASN A 49 3.79 9.08 -10.25
N LEU A 50 3.80 8.36 -9.12
CA LEU A 50 3.58 6.91 -9.12
C LEU A 50 2.16 6.56 -9.54
N THR A 51 2.00 5.58 -10.43
CA THR A 51 0.68 5.07 -10.84
C THR A 51 -0.02 4.33 -9.68
N PRO A 52 -1.36 4.20 -9.70
CA PRO A 52 -2.09 3.42 -8.69
C PRO A 52 -1.60 1.98 -8.53
N GLU A 53 -1.17 1.35 -9.63
CA GLU A 53 -0.62 -0.01 -9.66
C GLU A 53 0.74 -0.05 -8.97
N GLN A 54 1.65 0.88 -9.32
CA GLN A 54 2.95 1.00 -8.67
C GLN A 54 2.81 1.23 -7.16
N GLN A 55 1.89 2.10 -6.75
CA GLN A 55 1.60 2.36 -5.33
C GLN A 55 1.10 1.09 -4.62
N THR A 56 0.25 0.30 -5.29
CA THR A 56 -0.25 -0.97 -4.74
C THR A 56 0.87 -1.98 -4.54
N GLN A 57 1.74 -2.16 -5.55
CA GLN A 57 2.89 -3.05 -5.45
C GLN A 57 3.85 -2.60 -4.34
N MET A 58 4.11 -1.29 -4.21
CA MET A 58 4.93 -0.78 -3.13
C MET A 58 4.32 -1.06 -1.76
N ARG A 59 3.01 -0.90 -1.57
CA ARG A 59 2.33 -1.26 -0.31
C ARG A 59 2.50 -2.75 0.03
N GLN A 60 2.36 -3.63 -0.96
CA GLN A 60 2.57 -5.07 -0.76
C GLN A 60 4.00 -5.38 -0.32
N ILE A 61 5.01 -4.75 -0.95
CA ILE A 61 6.41 -4.89 -0.52
C ILE A 61 6.59 -4.40 0.91
N TRP A 62 6.03 -3.25 1.28
CA TRP A 62 6.12 -2.72 2.65
C TRP A 62 5.49 -3.65 3.68
N GLN A 63 4.31 -4.19 3.40
CA GLN A 63 3.64 -5.16 4.27
C GLN A 63 4.49 -6.42 4.45
N SER A 64 4.98 -6.99 3.35
CA SER A 64 5.86 -8.17 3.39
C SER A 64 7.15 -7.89 4.17
N THR A 65 7.79 -6.74 3.92
CA THR A 65 9.01 -6.29 4.62
C THR A 65 8.75 -6.18 6.12
N ARG A 66 7.61 -5.61 6.52
CA ARG A 66 7.23 -5.48 7.92
C ARG A 66 7.07 -6.86 8.57
N THR A 67 6.36 -7.78 7.94
CA THR A 67 6.19 -9.15 8.46
C THR A 67 7.52 -9.88 8.59
N GLN A 68 8.41 -9.76 7.60
CA GLN A 68 9.74 -10.35 7.67
C GLN A 68 10.56 -9.78 8.83
N ILE A 69 10.54 -8.46 9.04
CA ILE A 69 11.20 -7.82 10.16
C ILE A 69 10.59 -8.29 11.50
N GLU A 70 9.27 -8.37 11.60
CA GLU A 70 8.60 -8.85 12.81
C GLU A 70 9.02 -10.29 13.14
N ASN A 71 9.22 -11.15 12.14
CA ASN A 71 9.69 -12.52 12.34
C ASN A 71 11.14 -12.65 12.85
N VAL A 72 11.96 -11.59 12.71
CA VAL A 72 13.34 -11.54 13.26
C VAL A 72 13.32 -11.18 14.75
N LEU A 73 12.25 -10.53 15.23
CA LEU A 73 12.14 -10.05 16.60
C LEU A 73 11.70 -11.16 17.56
N THR A 74 12.12 -11.06 18.81
CA THR A 74 11.61 -11.89 19.89
C THR A 74 10.19 -11.47 20.28
N GLU A 75 9.45 -12.37 20.95
CA GLU A 75 8.11 -12.05 21.45
C GLU A 75 8.11 -10.87 22.43
N GLU A 76 9.16 -10.74 23.25
CA GLU A 76 9.33 -9.60 24.15
C GLU A 76 9.50 -8.28 23.38
N GLN A 77 10.36 -8.26 22.34
CA GLN A 77 10.55 -7.08 21.49
C GLN A 77 9.26 -6.71 20.73
N LYS A 78 8.51 -7.70 20.25
CA LYS A 78 7.20 -7.48 19.61
C LYS A 78 6.20 -6.87 20.59
N ASN A 79 6.15 -7.37 21.83
CA ASN A 79 5.28 -6.83 22.87
C ASN A 79 5.64 -5.38 23.21
N GLN A 80 6.93 -5.06 23.35
CA GLN A 80 7.39 -3.69 23.57
C GLN A 80 6.92 -2.74 22.45
N LEU A 81 7.04 -3.16 21.18
CA LEU A 81 6.53 -2.39 20.05
C LEU A 81 5.02 -2.19 20.08
N ARG A 82 4.26 -3.25 20.39
CA ARG A 82 2.79 -3.18 20.48
C ARG A 82 2.37 -2.23 21.60
N THR A 83 2.91 -2.39 22.80
CA THR A 83 2.62 -1.51 23.94
C THR A 83 2.98 -0.07 23.64
N ALA A 84 4.13 0.17 23.00
CA ALA A 84 4.54 1.52 22.68
C ALA A 84 3.63 2.17 21.62
N LYS A 85 3.16 1.37 20.65
CA LYS A 85 2.17 1.80 19.66
C LYS A 85 0.85 2.17 20.34
N ASP A 86 0.36 1.33 21.25
CA ASP A 86 -0.89 1.57 22.00
C ASP A 86 -0.78 2.84 22.87
N LYS A 87 0.41 3.14 23.37
CA LYS A 87 0.73 4.36 24.13
C LYS A 87 1.02 5.58 23.26
N GLY A 88 0.97 5.47 21.93
CA GLY A 88 1.27 6.58 21.01
C GLY A 88 2.72 7.07 21.09
N GLN A 89 3.65 6.23 21.53
CA GLN A 89 5.05 6.62 21.67
C GLN A 89 5.73 6.80 20.32
N ASN A 90 6.88 7.49 20.31
CA ASN A 90 7.67 7.63 19.10
C ASN A 90 8.31 6.28 18.71
N MET A 91 7.77 5.64 17.67
CA MET A 91 8.23 4.32 17.23
C MET A 91 9.70 4.29 16.83
N ARG A 92 10.27 5.40 16.36
CA ARG A 92 11.71 5.45 16.04
C ARG A 92 12.56 5.32 17.30
N GLN A 93 12.17 6.01 18.37
CA GLN A 93 12.88 5.93 19.66
C GLN A 93 12.72 4.55 20.29
N VAL A 94 11.51 3.98 20.23
CA VAL A 94 11.24 2.63 20.74
C VAL A 94 12.05 1.58 19.97
N TRP A 95 12.14 1.72 18.64
CA TRP A 95 12.92 0.81 17.82
C TRP A 95 14.40 0.81 18.22
N SER A 96 14.98 1.98 18.50
CA SER A 96 16.35 2.08 18.99
C SER A 96 16.57 1.49 20.39
N SER A 97 15.50 1.34 21.19
CA SER A 97 15.59 0.77 22.55
C SER A 97 15.33 -0.73 22.63
N LEU A 98 15.06 -1.42 21.51
CA LEU A 98 14.75 -2.86 21.50
C LEU A 98 15.93 -3.79 21.82
N ASN A 99 17.12 -3.24 22.07
CA ASN A 99 18.35 -4.00 22.33
C ASN A 99 18.57 -5.13 21.30
N LEU A 100 18.42 -4.81 20.01
CA LEU A 100 18.57 -5.79 18.93
C LEU A 100 19.98 -6.39 18.92
N THR A 101 20.07 -7.71 18.80
CA THR A 101 21.38 -8.39 18.65
C THR A 101 22.04 -8.01 17.32
N SER A 102 23.36 -8.20 17.22
CA SER A 102 24.10 -7.96 15.97
C SER A 102 23.54 -8.79 14.81
N GLU A 103 23.15 -10.03 15.08
CA GLU A 103 22.52 -10.91 14.09
C GLU A 103 21.17 -10.37 13.62
N GLN A 104 20.28 -9.99 14.56
CA GLN A 104 18.99 -9.38 14.21
C GLN A 104 19.18 -8.12 13.37
N GLN A 105 20.12 -7.25 13.76
CA GLN A 105 20.42 -6.02 13.01
C GLN A 105 20.86 -6.33 11.57
N SER A 106 21.74 -7.31 11.39
CA SER A 106 22.19 -7.76 10.07
C SER A 106 21.03 -8.29 9.21
N GLN A 107 20.19 -9.18 9.78
CA GLN A 107 19.04 -9.74 9.08
C GLN A 107 18.03 -8.64 8.68
N ILE A 108 17.73 -7.71 9.58
CA ILE A 108 16.85 -6.57 9.31
C ILE A 108 17.45 -5.66 8.23
N GLN A 109 18.76 -5.44 8.23
CA GLN A 109 19.43 -4.66 7.19
C GLN A 109 19.30 -5.35 5.82
N ALA A 110 19.51 -6.66 5.75
CA ALA A 110 19.35 -7.42 4.51
C ALA A 110 17.91 -7.34 3.98
N ILE A 111 16.90 -7.54 4.84
CA ILE A 111 15.48 -7.39 4.50
C ILE A 111 15.18 -5.99 3.94
N ARG A 112 15.72 -4.94 4.57
CA ARG A 112 15.54 -3.55 4.10
C ARG A 112 16.22 -3.31 2.76
N GLN A 113 17.38 -3.90 2.50
CA GLN A 113 18.09 -3.77 1.22
C GLN A 113 17.32 -4.46 0.09
N ASP A 114 16.86 -5.68 0.32
CA ASP A 114 16.02 -6.43 -0.63
C ASP A 114 14.72 -5.66 -0.96
N SER A 115 14.03 -5.19 0.08
CA SER A 115 12.84 -4.34 -0.05
C SER A 115 13.09 -3.09 -0.90
N GLN A 116 14.22 -2.42 -0.69
CA GLN A 116 14.62 -1.26 -1.51
C GLN A 116 14.89 -1.63 -2.97
N GLN A 117 15.50 -2.78 -3.24
CA GLN A 117 15.75 -3.26 -4.61
C GLN A 117 14.42 -3.56 -5.31
N LYS A 118 13.51 -4.29 -4.66
CA LYS A 118 12.16 -4.58 -5.18
C LYS A 118 11.38 -3.30 -5.47
N MET A 119 11.43 -2.32 -4.56
CA MET A 119 10.80 -1.02 -4.77
C MET A 119 11.40 -0.25 -5.95
N LYS A 120 12.72 -0.28 -6.14
CA LYS A 120 13.36 0.37 -7.30
C LYS A 120 12.93 -0.29 -8.61
N ALA A 121 12.78 -1.60 -8.64
CA ALA A 121 12.37 -2.35 -9.83
C ALA A 121 10.95 -2.02 -10.32
N ILE A 122 10.08 -1.48 -9.45
CA ILE A 122 8.74 -1.00 -9.82
C ILE A 122 8.80 0.33 -10.58
N LEU A 123 9.84 1.13 -10.35
CA LEU A 123 9.96 2.48 -10.92
C LEU A 123 10.44 2.41 -12.37
N THR A 124 9.95 3.33 -13.21
CA THR A 124 10.50 3.53 -14.55
C THR A 124 11.91 4.12 -14.48
N PRO A 125 12.73 4.01 -15.55
CA PRO A 125 14.06 4.61 -15.59
C PRO A 125 14.06 6.11 -15.24
N GLU A 126 13.08 6.86 -15.72
CA GLU A 126 12.93 8.30 -15.46
C GLU A 126 12.62 8.57 -13.98
N GLN A 127 11.71 7.78 -13.38
CA GLN A 127 11.39 7.86 -11.96
C GLN A 127 12.59 7.49 -11.09
N GLN A 128 13.42 6.53 -11.51
CA GLN A 128 14.66 6.17 -10.80
C GLN A 128 15.68 7.30 -10.83
N GLN A 129 15.87 7.94 -11.99
CA GLN A 129 16.75 9.10 -12.13
C GLN A 129 16.28 10.25 -11.23
N GLN A 130 14.98 10.54 -11.22
CA GLN A 130 14.41 11.58 -10.36
C GLN A 130 14.60 11.24 -8.87
N LEU A 131 14.42 9.98 -8.48
CA LEU A 131 14.68 9.52 -7.11
C LEU A 131 16.14 9.72 -6.70
N GLU A 132 17.09 9.49 -7.60
CA GLU A 132 18.51 9.67 -7.31
C GLU A 132 18.88 11.15 -7.19
N GLN A 133 18.33 12.02 -8.06
CA GLN A 133 18.49 13.47 -7.93
C GLN A 133 17.94 13.98 -6.58
N MET A 134 16.77 13.50 -6.16
CA MET A 134 16.21 13.84 -4.85
C MET A 134 17.11 13.41 -3.69
N ARG A 135 17.83 12.29 -3.82
CA ARG A 135 18.79 11.82 -2.81
C ARG A 135 20.03 12.70 -2.76
N GLN A 136 20.56 13.08 -3.91
CA GLN A 136 21.73 13.97 -4.01
C GLN A 136 21.41 15.33 -3.37
N ASN A 137 20.27 15.93 -3.70
CA ASN A 137 19.85 17.21 -3.12
C ASN A 137 19.74 17.14 -1.59
N ARG A 138 19.22 16.03 -1.04
CA ARG A 138 19.14 15.82 0.41
C ARG A 138 20.52 15.69 1.06
N ARG A 139 21.51 15.11 0.38
CA ARG A 139 22.88 14.98 0.92
C ARG A 139 23.62 16.31 0.94
N GLN A 140 23.20 17.26 0.09
CA GLN A 140 23.79 18.59 -0.03
C GLN A 140 23.10 19.65 0.85
N SER A 141 21.96 19.31 1.45
CA SER A 141 21.21 20.17 2.39
C SER A 141 21.55 19.82 3.83
#